data_AF-A0A3S1MU98-F1
#
_entry.id   AF-A0A3S1MU98-F1
#
_cell.length_a   1.000
_cell.length_b   1.000
_cell.length_c   1.000
_cell.angle_alpha   90.00
_cell.angle_beta   90.00
_cell.angle_gamma   90.00
#
_symmetry.space_group_name_H-M   'P 1'
#
loop_
_entity.id
_entity.type
_entity.pdbx_description
1 polymer ?
#
loop_
_entity_poly.entity_id
_entity_poly.type
_entity_poly.pdbx_seq_one_letter_code
_entity_poly.pdbx_strand_id
1 'polypeptide(L)'
;GHMDRVVRHAISQGLKPVTAIQMATLNTAQHFGLEREIGSIAPGRLADLLIVSDLAAMTIDEVYARGVRLAKGGKLDIDIPAYDYPKTAKNTVKLGKKLKAKDFDVAAPKGANEARVRVIGVIENQAPTRALEADLPVEDGLVGMDRRNDVCQIALVERHRGTGGVTNAFVSGFGYMAD
;
A
#
# COMPACT_ATOMS: atom_id res chain seq x y z
N GLY A 1 14.98 4.24 7.10
CA GLY A 1 13.51 4.32 7.27
C GLY A 1 12.86 3.08 6.68
N HIS A 2 12.41 2.16 7.53
CA HIS A 2 11.60 0.94 7.29
C HIS A 2 11.61 0.23 8.65
N MET A 3 12.23 -0.95 8.78
CA MET A 3 12.46 -1.62 10.06
C MET A 3 13.25 -0.79 11.07
N ASP A 4 14.30 -0.08 10.65
CA ASP A 4 15.04 0.88 11.52
C ASP A 4 14.10 1.90 12.18
N ARG A 5 13.14 2.44 11.42
CA ARG A 5 12.18 3.41 11.96
C ARG A 5 11.29 2.78 13.01
N VAL A 6 10.87 1.52 12.83
CA VAL A 6 10.05 0.78 13.79
C VAL A 6 10.84 0.55 15.09
N VAL A 7 12.11 0.15 14.99
CA VAL A 7 12.99 -0.04 16.15
C VAL A 7 13.19 1.28 16.90
N ARG A 8 13.57 2.36 16.22
CA ARG A 8 13.71 3.70 16.83
C ARG A 8 12.43 4.19 17.47
N HIS A 9 11.29 3.97 16.81
CA HIS A 9 10.00 4.35 17.37
C HIS A 9 9.69 3.56 18.65
N ALA A 10 9.88 2.25 18.66
CA ALA A 10 9.66 1.44 19.86
C ALA A 10 10.55 1.90 21.03
N ILE A 11 11.82 2.22 20.76
CA ILE A 11 12.74 2.77 21.76
C ILE A 11 12.25 4.12 22.28
N SER A 12 11.80 5.02 21.39
CA SER A 12 11.24 6.34 21.77
C SER A 12 9.99 6.25 22.65
N GLN A 13 9.26 5.13 22.57
CA GLN A 13 8.09 4.86 23.42
C GLN A 13 8.46 4.18 24.76
N GLY A 14 9.76 4.04 25.06
CA GLY A 14 10.25 3.52 26.34
C GLY A 14 10.70 2.06 26.33
N LEU A 15 10.69 1.38 25.17
CA LEU A 15 11.24 0.03 25.08
C LEU A 15 12.77 0.06 25.19
N LYS A 16 13.34 -0.86 25.97
CA LYS A 16 14.80 -0.96 26.11
C LYS A 16 15.44 -1.24 24.73
N PRO A 17 16.51 -0.53 24.32
CA PRO A 17 17.14 -0.71 23.01
C PRO A 17 17.49 -2.16 22.66
N VAL A 18 18.11 -2.89 23.59
CA VAL A 18 18.48 -4.30 23.38
C VAL A 18 17.25 -5.16 23.12
N THR A 19 16.15 -4.94 23.85
CA THR A 19 14.90 -5.67 23.63
C THR A 19 14.29 -5.36 22.26
N ALA A 20 14.28 -4.09 21.85
CA ALA A 20 13.78 -3.68 20.54
C ALA A 20 14.59 -4.33 19.40
N ILE A 21 15.93 -4.36 19.53
CA ILE A 21 16.83 -5.00 18.56
C ILE A 21 16.60 -6.51 18.53
N GLN A 22 16.47 -7.16 19.69
CA GLN A 22 16.20 -8.59 19.78
C GLN A 22 14.88 -8.97 19.07
N MET A 23 13.83 -8.16 19.27
CA MET A 23 12.54 -8.35 18.60
C MET A 23 12.66 -8.27 17.07
N ALA A 24 13.55 -7.42 16.55
CA ALA A 24 13.77 -7.25 15.12
C ALA A 24 14.79 -8.22 14.50
N THR A 25 15.52 -9.00 15.32
CA THR A 25 16.62 -9.86 14.88
C THR A 25 16.39 -11.31 15.32
N LEU A 26 16.79 -11.66 16.54
CA LEU A 26 16.77 -13.04 17.07
C LEU A 26 15.36 -13.63 17.07
N ASN A 27 14.36 -12.88 17.54
CA ASN A 27 12.99 -13.38 17.61
C ASN A 27 12.42 -13.67 16.22
N THR A 28 12.69 -12.80 15.25
CA THR A 28 12.28 -13.00 13.84
C THR A 28 12.98 -14.22 13.26
N ALA A 29 14.28 -14.38 13.49
CA ALA A 29 15.03 -15.55 13.02
C ALA A 29 14.47 -16.85 13.61
N GLN A 30 14.20 -16.89 14.92
CA GLN A 30 13.57 -18.03 15.59
C GLN A 30 12.18 -18.33 15.06
N HIS A 31 11.37 -17.29 14.82
CA HIS A 31 10.01 -17.45 14.28
C HIS A 31 10.01 -18.16 12.92
N PHE A 32 10.99 -17.86 12.07
CA PHE A 32 11.14 -18.48 10.75
C PHE A 32 12.06 -19.71 10.74
N GLY A 33 12.59 -20.16 11.88
CA GLY A 33 13.50 -21.30 11.97
C GLY A 33 14.88 -21.08 11.36
N LEU A 34 15.33 -19.82 11.28
CA LEU A 34 16.59 -19.38 10.68
C LEU A 34 17.63 -18.95 11.72
N GLU A 35 17.42 -19.19 13.00
CA GLU A 35 18.31 -18.73 14.08
C GLU A 35 19.71 -19.36 14.01
N ARG A 36 19.88 -20.47 13.30
CA ARG A 36 21.20 -21.07 13.03
C ARG A 36 22.00 -20.30 11.98
N GLU A 37 21.34 -19.45 11.19
CA GLU A 37 21.94 -18.72 10.07
C GLU A 37 22.03 -17.22 10.34
N ILE A 38 21.00 -16.60 10.93
CA ILE A 38 20.87 -15.14 11.08
C ILE A 38 20.26 -14.73 12.43
N GLY A 39 20.18 -13.42 12.66
CA GLY A 39 19.48 -12.81 13.80
C GLY A 39 20.26 -12.75 15.10
N SER A 40 21.49 -13.26 15.15
CA SER A 40 22.41 -12.98 16.27
C SER A 40 23.87 -13.01 15.80
N ILE A 41 24.76 -12.42 16.62
CA ILE A 41 26.20 -12.44 16.40
C ILE A 41 26.79 -13.64 17.15
N ALA A 42 27.17 -14.68 16.42
CA ALA A 42 27.83 -15.88 16.95
C ALA A 42 28.63 -16.60 15.86
N PRO A 43 29.68 -17.37 16.21
CA PRO A 43 30.40 -18.19 15.25
C PRO A 43 29.47 -19.13 14.47
N GLY A 44 29.71 -19.27 13.17
CA GLY A 44 28.93 -20.13 12.27
C GLY A 44 27.67 -19.48 11.67
N ARG A 45 27.32 -18.24 12.05
CA ARG A 45 26.20 -17.48 11.46
C ARG A 45 26.68 -16.51 10.38
N LEU A 46 25.78 -16.07 9.51
CA LEU A 46 26.05 -15.04 8.51
C LEU A 46 26.40 -13.71 9.21
N ALA A 47 27.44 -13.05 8.70
CA ALA A 47 27.88 -11.74 9.17
C ALA A 47 27.01 -10.62 8.57
N ASP A 48 25.71 -10.66 8.90
CA ASP A 48 24.74 -9.60 8.67
C ASP A 48 24.67 -8.73 9.92
N LEU A 49 25.38 -7.61 9.93
CA LEU A 49 25.61 -6.81 11.13
C LEU A 49 25.60 -5.31 10.85
N LEU A 50 25.26 -4.55 11.88
CA LEU A 50 25.27 -3.09 11.88
C LEU A 50 26.34 -2.62 12.87
N ILE A 51 27.13 -1.64 12.46
CA ILE A 51 27.96 -0.85 13.38
C ILE A 51 27.14 0.37 13.78
N VAL A 52 26.91 0.52 15.08
CA VAL A 52 25.98 1.51 15.64
C VAL A 52 26.71 2.32 16.71
N SER A 53 26.79 3.63 16.54
CA SER A 53 27.42 4.56 17.50
C SER A 53 26.51 4.92 18.67
N ASP A 54 25.20 4.86 18.47
CA ASP A 54 24.20 5.12 19.50
C ASP A 54 23.05 4.13 19.35
N LEU A 55 22.91 3.21 20.33
CA LEU A 55 21.85 2.20 20.34
C LEU A 55 20.47 2.78 20.67
N ALA A 56 20.39 3.87 21.44
CA ALA A 56 19.13 4.50 21.79
C ALA A 56 18.56 5.28 20.61
N ALA A 57 19.43 6.01 19.89
CA ALA A 57 19.07 6.69 18.66
C ALA A 57 19.07 5.78 17.43
N MET A 58 19.64 4.57 17.52
CA MET A 58 19.98 3.68 16.39
C MET A 58 20.73 4.41 15.27
N THR A 59 21.80 5.12 15.63
CA THR A 59 22.68 5.76 14.66
C THR A 59 23.57 4.71 14.01
N ILE A 60 23.21 4.30 12.78
CA ILE A 60 23.92 3.26 12.02
C ILE A 60 25.07 3.91 11.24
N ASP A 61 26.30 3.55 11.58
CA ASP A 61 27.52 4.06 10.93
C ASP A 61 27.89 3.21 9.71
N GLU A 62 27.80 1.88 9.83
CA GLU A 62 28.17 0.92 8.78
C GLU A 62 27.17 -0.26 8.72
N VAL A 63 26.94 -0.76 7.52
CA VAL A 63 26.07 -1.93 7.26
C VAL A 63 26.88 -3.01 6.58
N TYR A 64 26.86 -4.21 7.15
CA TYR A 64 27.50 -5.40 6.60
C TYR A 64 26.44 -6.45 6.26
N ALA A 65 26.60 -7.09 5.10
CA ALA A 65 25.83 -8.27 4.72
C ALA A 65 26.78 -9.36 4.26
N ARG A 66 26.62 -10.56 4.82
CA ARG A 66 27.46 -11.74 4.57
C ARG A 66 28.96 -11.44 4.67
N GLY A 67 29.33 -10.58 5.61
CA GLY A 67 30.73 -10.20 5.88
C GLY A 67 31.28 -9.09 4.98
N VAL A 68 30.49 -8.55 4.05
CA VAL A 68 30.91 -7.46 3.16
C VAL A 68 30.24 -6.16 3.61
N ARG A 69 31.01 -5.06 3.73
CA ARG A 69 30.44 -3.74 4.01
C ARG A 69 29.70 -3.23 2.77
N LEU A 70 28.41 -3.00 2.91
CA LEU A 70 27.55 -2.53 1.83
C LEU A 70 27.26 -1.04 1.91
N ALA A 71 27.35 -0.43 3.09
CA ALA A 71 27.09 0.99 3.27
C ALA A 71 27.92 1.58 4.41
N LYS A 72 28.27 2.86 4.29
CA LYS A 72 28.91 3.68 5.31
C LYS A 72 28.38 5.11 5.29
N GLY A 73 28.09 5.68 6.46
CA GLY A 73 27.63 7.06 6.59
C GLY A 73 26.34 7.33 5.80
N GLY A 74 25.42 6.36 5.76
CA GLY A 74 24.16 6.44 5.02
C GLY A 74 24.28 6.35 3.49
N LYS A 75 25.46 6.04 2.95
CA LYS A 75 25.70 5.86 1.51
C LYS A 75 26.10 4.42 1.22
N LEU A 76 25.68 3.89 0.08
CA LEU A 76 26.09 2.57 -0.38
C LEU A 76 27.56 2.62 -0.84
N ASP A 77 28.32 1.60 -0.46
CA ASP A 77 29.70 1.35 -0.93
C ASP A 77 29.71 0.46 -2.19
N ILE A 78 28.56 -0.10 -2.55
CA ILE A 78 28.37 -0.96 -3.72
C ILE A 78 27.36 -0.35 -4.68
N ASP A 79 27.51 -0.70 -5.96
CA ASP A 79 26.45 -0.50 -6.93
C ASP A 79 25.44 -1.65 -6.82
N ILE A 80 24.15 -1.32 -6.71
CA ILE A 80 23.08 -2.32 -6.71
C ILE A 80 22.55 -2.37 -8.14
N PRO A 81 22.85 -3.44 -8.90
CA PRO A 81 22.46 -3.49 -10.29
C PRO A 81 20.94 -3.44 -10.41
N ALA A 82 20.45 -2.64 -11.35
CA ALA A 82 19.03 -2.63 -11.69
C ALA A 82 18.63 -4.03 -12.18
N TYR A 83 17.61 -4.60 -11.55
CA TYR A 83 17.06 -5.87 -12.00
C TYR A 83 16.16 -5.63 -13.22
N ASP A 84 16.47 -6.25 -14.37
CA ASP A 84 15.60 -6.16 -15.53
C ASP A 84 14.36 -7.05 -15.34
N TYR A 85 13.30 -6.44 -14.83
CA TYR A 85 12.03 -7.15 -14.64
C TYR A 85 11.46 -7.64 -15.99
N PRO A 86 10.93 -8.88 -16.02
CA PRO A 86 10.37 -9.42 -17.24
C PRO A 86 9.19 -8.57 -17.73
N LYS A 87 8.97 -8.56 -19.05
CA LYS A 87 7.83 -7.85 -19.67
C LYS A 87 6.49 -8.22 -19.05
N THR A 88 6.34 -9.44 -18.53
CA THR A 88 5.12 -9.90 -17.84
C THR A 88 4.83 -9.13 -16.54
N ALA A 89 5.87 -8.61 -15.86
CA ALA A 89 5.73 -7.75 -14.68
C ALA A 89 5.48 -6.27 -15.04
N LYS A 90 5.92 -5.83 -16.23
CA LYS A 90 5.78 -4.44 -16.71
C LYS A 90 4.46 -4.21 -17.47
N ASN A 91 4.03 -5.16 -18.30
CA ASN A 91 2.90 -5.05 -19.22
C ASN A 91 1.61 -5.63 -18.60
N THR A 92 1.29 -5.21 -17.38
CA THR A 92 0.18 -5.76 -16.59
C THR A 92 -1.14 -5.04 -16.81
N VAL A 93 -1.13 -3.84 -17.40
CA VAL A 93 -2.34 -3.06 -17.73
C VAL A 93 -2.80 -3.41 -19.15
N LYS A 94 -3.86 -4.20 -19.22
CA LYS A 94 -4.50 -4.71 -20.43
C LYS A 94 -5.98 -4.35 -20.38
N LEU A 95 -6.35 -3.27 -21.05
CA LEU A 95 -7.72 -2.73 -20.99
C LEU A 95 -8.67 -3.34 -22.03
N GLY A 96 -8.16 -4.03 -23.05
CA GLY A 96 -8.97 -4.63 -24.13
C GLY A 96 -9.59 -3.63 -25.12
N LYS A 97 -9.87 -2.41 -24.69
CA LYS A 97 -10.36 -1.29 -25.52
C LYS A 97 -9.78 0.05 -25.05
N LYS A 98 -9.89 1.07 -25.89
CA LYS A 98 -9.67 2.47 -25.48
C LYS A 98 -10.91 2.96 -24.74
N LEU A 99 -10.74 3.36 -23.48
CA LEU A 99 -11.83 3.90 -22.67
C LEU A 99 -12.29 5.25 -23.21
N LYS A 100 -13.60 5.48 -23.15
CA LYS A 100 -14.28 6.73 -23.51
C LYS A 100 -15.14 7.21 -22.33
N ALA A 101 -15.49 8.48 -22.31
CA ALA A 101 -16.36 9.05 -21.24
C ALA A 101 -17.62 8.20 -21.00
N LYS A 102 -18.27 7.76 -22.08
CA LYS A 102 -19.47 6.92 -22.05
C LYS A 102 -19.29 5.56 -21.32
N ASP A 103 -18.06 5.04 -21.23
CA ASP A 103 -17.82 3.79 -20.48
C ASP A 103 -18.03 3.99 -18.97
N PHE A 104 -18.04 5.24 -18.51
CA PHE A 104 -18.28 5.63 -17.13
C PHE A 104 -19.73 6.08 -16.89
N ASP A 105 -20.60 6.10 -17.89
CA ASP A 105 -21.98 6.50 -17.69
C ASP A 105 -22.75 5.47 -16.83
N VAL A 106 -23.61 5.97 -15.95
CA VAL A 106 -24.59 5.16 -15.21
C VAL A 106 -25.98 5.48 -15.76
N ALA A 107 -26.53 4.60 -16.59
CA ALA A 107 -27.84 4.82 -17.19
C ALA A 107 -28.96 4.79 -16.14
N ALA A 108 -29.81 5.81 -16.15
CA ALA A 108 -31.00 5.88 -15.32
C ALA A 108 -32.18 5.13 -15.96
N PRO A 109 -33.19 4.73 -15.16
CA PRO A 109 -34.48 4.28 -15.69
C PRO A 109 -35.10 5.34 -16.62
N LYS A 110 -35.76 4.91 -17.70
CA LYS A 110 -36.33 5.84 -18.69
C LYS A 110 -37.36 6.78 -18.04
N GLY A 111 -37.19 8.08 -18.26
CA GLY A 111 -38.10 9.12 -17.78
C GLY A 111 -37.98 9.43 -16.28
N ALA A 112 -37.01 8.86 -15.58
CA ALA A 112 -36.73 9.20 -14.19
C ALA A 112 -36.00 10.54 -14.09
N ASN A 113 -36.38 11.36 -13.11
CA ASN A 113 -35.64 12.56 -12.70
C ASN A 113 -34.75 12.30 -11.49
N GLU A 114 -34.93 11.16 -10.82
CA GLU A 114 -34.19 10.72 -9.64
C GLU A 114 -34.13 9.19 -9.63
N ALA A 115 -33.05 8.62 -9.09
CA ALA A 115 -32.89 7.19 -8.95
C ALA A 115 -32.37 6.81 -7.56
N ARG A 116 -33.07 5.87 -6.90
CA ARG A 116 -32.60 5.20 -5.68
C ARG A 116 -31.47 4.24 -6.04
N VAL A 117 -30.26 4.47 -5.53
CA VAL A 117 -29.07 3.64 -5.82
C VAL A 117 -28.43 3.10 -4.55
N ARG A 118 -27.62 2.04 -4.71
CA ARG A 118 -26.71 1.56 -3.68
C ARG A 118 -25.44 2.41 -3.67
N VAL A 119 -24.97 2.76 -2.48
CA VAL A 119 -23.74 3.53 -2.27
C VAL A 119 -22.82 2.75 -1.34
N ILE A 120 -21.55 2.64 -1.72
CA ILE A 120 -20.50 2.04 -0.90
C ILE A 120 -20.08 3.08 0.14
N GLY A 121 -20.38 2.87 1.42
CA GLY A 121 -19.95 3.76 2.50
C GLY A 121 -18.57 3.38 3.01
N VAL A 122 -17.56 4.19 2.72
CA VAL A 122 -16.19 4.01 3.22
C VAL A 122 -16.14 4.31 4.71
N ILE A 123 -15.43 3.46 5.44
CA ILE A 123 -15.09 3.68 6.84
C ILE A 123 -13.59 3.93 6.88
N GLU A 124 -13.19 5.11 7.36
CA GLU A 124 -11.79 5.51 7.40
C GLU A 124 -10.92 4.46 8.12
N ASN A 125 -9.78 4.12 7.51
CA ASN A 125 -8.82 3.14 8.02
C ASN A 125 -9.36 1.70 8.20
N GLN A 126 -10.43 1.34 7.49
CA GLN A 126 -11.04 0.01 7.59
C GLN A 126 -11.30 -0.60 6.20
N ALA A 127 -11.12 -1.92 6.09
CA ALA A 127 -11.46 -2.67 4.88
C ALA A 127 -12.98 -2.92 4.72
N PRO A 128 -13.76 -3.16 5.80
CA PRO A 128 -15.22 -3.23 5.69
C PRO A 128 -15.85 -1.91 5.23
N THR A 129 -16.96 -2.03 4.50
CA THR A 129 -17.78 -0.90 4.04
C THR A 129 -19.22 -1.02 4.54
N ARG A 130 -19.94 0.10 4.54
CA ARG A 130 -21.38 0.13 4.81
C ARG A 130 -22.15 -0.03 3.49
N ALA A 131 -23.25 -0.78 3.54
CA ALA A 131 -24.23 -0.83 2.46
C ALA A 131 -25.22 0.34 2.64
N LEU A 132 -24.99 1.44 1.92
CA LEU A 132 -25.84 2.62 1.97
C LEU A 132 -26.77 2.67 0.76
N GLU A 133 -27.75 3.56 0.82
CA GLU A 133 -28.61 3.92 -0.29
C GLU A 133 -28.78 5.44 -0.33
N ALA A 134 -28.91 5.98 -1.54
CA ALA A 134 -29.17 7.40 -1.76
C ALA A 134 -30.10 7.58 -2.95
N ASP A 135 -30.89 8.66 -2.92
CA ASP A 135 -31.65 9.12 -4.06
C ASP A 135 -30.81 10.18 -4.78
N LEU A 136 -30.47 9.91 -6.04
CA LEU A 136 -29.55 10.74 -6.82
C LEU A 136 -30.26 11.34 -8.04
N PRO A 137 -29.92 12.59 -8.41
CA PRO A 137 -30.55 13.26 -9.55
C PRO A 137 -30.21 12.55 -10.85
N VAL A 138 -31.12 12.64 -11.83
CA VAL A 138 -30.92 12.14 -13.18
C VAL A 138 -30.87 13.33 -14.15
N GLU A 139 -29.79 13.42 -14.91
CA GLU A 139 -29.58 14.45 -15.94
C GLU A 139 -29.26 13.75 -17.26
N ASP A 140 -29.96 14.13 -18.34
CA ASP A 140 -29.81 13.53 -19.68
C ASP A 140 -29.90 12.00 -19.71
N GLY A 141 -30.69 11.42 -18.80
CA GLY A 141 -30.88 9.97 -18.66
C GLY A 141 -29.74 9.24 -17.96
N LEU A 142 -28.83 9.97 -17.30
CA LEU A 142 -27.72 9.44 -16.51
C LEU A 142 -27.91 9.77 -15.02
N VAL A 143 -27.61 8.82 -14.15
CA VAL A 143 -27.60 9.05 -12.70
C VAL A 143 -26.36 9.88 -12.34
N GLY A 144 -26.59 11.06 -11.80
CA GLY A 144 -25.54 11.99 -11.39
C GLY A 144 -24.95 11.66 -10.01
N MET A 145 -23.84 12.33 -9.70
CA MET A 145 -23.28 12.37 -8.35
C MET A 145 -24.04 13.38 -7.48
N ASP A 146 -23.93 13.24 -6.16
CA ASP A 146 -24.35 14.28 -5.22
C ASP A 146 -23.19 14.63 -4.27
N ARG A 147 -22.32 15.52 -4.74
CA ARG A 147 -21.14 15.96 -3.99
C ARG A 147 -21.50 16.63 -2.67
N ARG A 148 -22.64 17.32 -2.59
CA ARG A 148 -23.04 18.04 -1.36
C ARG A 148 -23.34 17.06 -0.23
N ASN A 149 -23.82 15.87 -0.57
CA ASN A 149 -24.07 14.78 0.34
C ASN A 149 -22.96 13.71 0.30
N ASP A 150 -21.77 14.06 -0.20
CA ASP A 150 -20.60 13.18 -0.27
C ASP A 150 -20.88 11.86 -1.00
N VAL A 151 -21.57 11.92 -2.14
CA VAL A 151 -21.77 10.79 -3.04
C VAL A 151 -21.05 11.05 -4.34
N CYS A 152 -19.97 10.30 -4.57
CA CYS A 152 -19.19 10.33 -5.80
C CYS A 152 -19.39 9.05 -6.60
N GLN A 153 -19.06 9.12 -7.89
CA GLN A 153 -19.01 7.94 -8.73
C GLN A 153 -17.69 7.20 -8.52
N ILE A 154 -17.75 5.87 -8.56
CA ILE A 154 -16.58 4.99 -8.61
C ILE A 154 -16.70 4.04 -9.80
N ALA A 155 -15.57 3.77 -10.45
CA ALA A 155 -15.51 2.85 -11.58
C ALA A 155 -14.43 1.78 -11.34
N LEU A 156 -14.80 0.52 -11.52
CA LEU A 156 -13.87 -0.60 -11.60
C LEU A 156 -13.59 -0.91 -13.06
N VAL A 157 -12.35 -0.74 -13.49
CA VAL A 157 -11.88 -1.06 -14.84
C VAL A 157 -11.06 -2.34 -14.80
N GLU A 158 -11.50 -3.36 -15.52
CA GLU A 158 -10.76 -4.62 -15.65
C GLU A 158 -9.48 -4.39 -16.46
N ARG A 159 -8.33 -4.66 -15.84
CA ARG A 159 -7.01 -4.34 -16.43
C ARG A 159 -6.08 -5.52 -16.60
N HIS A 160 -6.48 -6.75 -16.26
CA HIS A 160 -5.59 -7.91 -16.23
C HIS A 160 -5.78 -8.85 -17.42
N ARG A 161 -7.04 -9.05 -17.84
CA ARG A 161 -7.43 -9.99 -18.90
C ARG A 161 -7.77 -9.31 -20.22
N GLY A 162 -7.91 -7.99 -20.24
CA GLY A 162 -8.25 -7.25 -21.45
C GLY A 162 -9.69 -7.48 -21.89
N THR A 163 -10.59 -7.71 -20.94
CA THR A 163 -12.03 -7.92 -21.23
C THR A 163 -12.74 -6.63 -21.65
N GLY A 164 -12.18 -5.47 -21.33
CA GLY A 164 -12.83 -4.18 -21.53
C GLY A 164 -13.99 -3.91 -20.56
N GLY A 165 -14.14 -4.73 -19.52
CA GLY A 165 -15.16 -4.56 -18.49
C GLY A 165 -14.96 -3.27 -17.70
N VAL A 166 -16.03 -2.49 -17.60
CA VAL A 166 -16.13 -1.33 -16.71
C VAL A 166 -17.41 -1.50 -15.89
N THR A 167 -17.30 -1.37 -14.57
CA THR A 167 -18.45 -1.41 -13.66
C THR A 167 -18.48 -0.11 -12.89
N ASN A 168 -19.56 0.64 -13.07
CA ASN A 168 -19.79 1.92 -12.42
C ASN A 168 -20.71 1.74 -11.21
N ALA A 169 -20.44 2.48 -10.14
CA ALA A 169 -21.22 2.51 -8.91
C ALA A 169 -21.04 3.87 -8.21
N PHE A 170 -21.58 3.98 -6.99
CA PHE A 170 -21.46 5.17 -6.16
C PHE A 170 -20.78 4.86 -4.83
N VAL A 171 -20.05 5.84 -4.30
CA VAL A 171 -19.26 5.75 -3.07
C VAL A 171 -19.40 7.02 -2.24
N SER A 172 -19.31 6.88 -0.92
CA SER A 172 -19.37 7.97 0.05
C SER A 172 -18.32 7.79 1.14
N GLY A 173 -17.88 8.88 1.77
CA GLY A 173 -16.88 8.91 2.84
C GLY A 173 -15.53 9.52 2.46
N PHE A 174 -15.45 10.24 1.32
CA PHE A 174 -14.19 10.85 0.86
C PHE A 174 -14.15 12.38 1.02
N GLY A 175 -15.31 13.04 1.10
CA GLY A 175 -15.41 14.50 1.22
C GLY A 175 -14.95 15.25 -0.04
N TYR A 176 -15.09 14.66 -1.22
CA TYR A 176 -14.68 15.29 -2.47
C TYR A 176 -15.67 16.36 -2.92
N MET A 177 -15.31 17.62 -2.67
CA MET A 177 -16.11 18.79 -3.03
C MET A 177 -15.67 19.47 -4.34
N ALA A 178 -14.50 19.11 -4.88
CA ALA A 178 -13.92 19.69 -6.10
C ALA A 178 -13.13 18.63 -6.89
N ASP A 179 -12.87 18.91 -8.17
CA ASP A 179 -12.08 18.10 -9.10
C ASP A 179 -10.57 18.39 -9.00
#